data_AF-A0A7Z0IQG6-F1
#
_entry.id   AF-A0A7Z0IQG6-F1
#
_cell.length_a   1.000
_cell.length_b   1.000
_cell.length_c   1.000
_cell.angle_alpha   90.00
_cell.angle_beta   90.00
_cell.angle_gamma   90.00
#
_symmetry.space_group_name_H-M   'P 1'
#
loop_
_entity.id
_entity.type
_entity.pdbx_description
1 polymer ?
#
loop_
_entity_poly.entity_id
_entity_poly.type
_entity_poly.pdbx_seq_one_letter_code
_entity_poly.pdbx_strand_id
1 'polypeptide(L)' 'MKVYRRYRNALRARQALDEAVAWRRRSLLRAGFPPDLASDLATDVRLDLHAVLQLVDRGCPPELAIRILEPLPSEMGS' A
#
# COMPACT_ATOMS: atom_id res chain seq x y z
N MET A 1 -0.52 35.84 -0.13
CA MET A 1 -1.11 34.89 -1.11
C MET A 1 -0.32 33.60 -1.40
N LYS A 2 0.96 33.45 -1.00
CA LYS A 2 1.73 32.19 -1.19
C LYS A 2 1.33 31.06 -0.22
N VAL A 3 0.88 31.43 0.98
CA VAL A 3 0.49 30.51 2.07
C VAL A 3 -0.72 29.65 1.67
N TYR A 4 -1.75 30.25 1.06
CA TYR A 4 -2.99 29.56 0.66
C TYR A 4 -2.77 28.46 -0.41
N ARG A 5 -1.77 28.64 -1.29
CA ARG A 5 -1.42 27.64 -2.32
C ARG A 5 -0.80 26.38 -1.70
N ARG A 6 -0.03 26.53 -0.62
CA ARG A 6 0.62 25.42 0.09
C ARG A 6 -0.40 24.53 0.81
N TYR A 7 -1.40 25.13 1.45
CA TYR A 7 -2.52 24.40 2.07
C TYR A 7 -3.36 23.64 1.04
N ARG A 8 -3.70 24.26 -0.10
CA ARG A 8 -4.42 23.57 -1.19
C ARG A 8 -3.65 22.37 -1.74
N ASN A 9 -2.33 22.46 -1.86
CA ASN A 9 -1.50 21.34 -2.31
C ASN A 9 -1.47 20.20 -1.29
N ALA A 10 -1.36 20.52 0.01
CA ALA A 10 -1.40 19.52 1.07
C ALA A 10 -2.74 18.77 1.13
N LEU A 11 -3.87 19.49 1.00
CA LEU A 11 -5.19 18.86 0.98
C LEU A 11 -5.36 17.92 -0.22
N ARG A 12 -4.91 18.35 -1.41
CA ARG A 12 -4.93 17.49 -2.61
C ARG A 12 -4.05 16.26 -2.47
N ALA A 13 -2.85 16.41 -1.90
CA ALA A 13 -1.96 15.28 -1.63
C ALA A 13 -2.60 14.31 -0.63
N ARG A 14 -3.30 14.82 0.39
CA ARG A 14 -4.02 13.98 1.34
C ARG A 14 -5.18 13.23 0.68
N GLN A 15 -6.00 13.92 -0.12
CA GLN A 15 -7.09 13.29 -0.87
C GLN A 15 -6.55 12.20 -1.81
N ALA A 16 -5.46 12.48 -2.53
CA ALA A 16 -4.82 11.49 -3.40
C ALA A 16 -4.30 10.28 -2.63
N LEU A 17 -3.78 10.47 -1.41
CA LEU A 17 -3.38 9.37 -0.54
C LEU A 17 -4.59 8.53 -0.09
N ASP A 18 -5.67 9.17 0.35
CA ASP A 18 -6.88 8.49 0.80
C ASP A 18 -7.52 7.69 -0.35
N GLU A 19 -7.56 8.27 -1.57
CA GLU A 19 -8.01 7.58 -2.79
C GLU A 19 -7.11 6.40 -3.15
N ALA A 20 -5.79 6.55 -3.03
CA ALA A 20 -4.83 5.48 -3.26
C ALA A 20 -5.02 4.33 -2.26
N VAL A 21 -5.14 4.62 -0.96
CA VAL A 21 -5.39 3.61 0.09
C VAL A 21 -6.71 2.86 -0.19
N ALA A 22 -7.79 3.58 -0.53
CA ALA A 22 -9.06 2.96 -0.84
C ALA A 22 -8.97 2.05 -2.08
N TRP A 23 -8.24 2.46 -3.12
CA TRP A 23 -7.97 1.62 -4.29
C TRP A 23 -7.11 0.40 -3.96
N ARG A 24 -6.08 0.56 -3.12
CA ARG A 24 -5.21 -0.53 -2.66
C ARG A 24 -6.03 -1.62 -1.96
N ARG A 25 -6.88 -1.23 -1.00
CA ARG A 25 -7.76 -2.16 -0.27
C ARG A 25 -8.69 -2.92 -1.21
N ARG A 26 -9.38 -2.23 -2.14
CA ARG A 26 -10.27 -2.89 -3.11
C ARG A 26 -9.53 -3.87 -4.02
N SER A 27 -8.28 -3.58 -4.37
CA SER A 27 -7.48 -4.47 -5.23
C SER A 27 -7.04 -5.73 -4.48
N LEU A 28 -6.63 -5.60 -3.21
CA LEU A 28 -6.31 -6.73 -2.34
C LEU A 28 -7.51 -7.65 -2.11
N LEU A 29 -8.69 -7.08 -1.81
CA LEU A 29 -9.92 -7.86 -1.65
C LEU A 29 -10.27 -8.65 -2.92
N ARG A 30 -10.13 -8.03 -4.11
CA ARG A 30 -10.36 -8.71 -5.39
C ARG A 30 -9.37 -9.84 -5.67
N ALA A 31 -8.16 -9.74 -5.13
CA ALA A 31 -7.13 -10.78 -5.21
C ALA A 31 -7.30 -11.89 -4.16
N GLY A 32 -8.35 -11.84 -3.33
CA GLY A 32 -8.67 -12.88 -2.35
C GLY A 32 -8.00 -12.71 -0.98
N PHE A 33 -7.43 -11.54 -0.68
CA PHE A 33 -6.86 -11.28 0.64
C PHE A 33 -7.97 -11.17 1.70
N PRO A 34 -7.73 -11.66 2.93
CA PRO A 34 -8.63 -11.44 4.05
C PRO A 34 -8.89 -9.94 4.28
N PRO A 35 -10.11 -9.53 4.69
CA PRO A 35 -10.46 -8.11 4.83
C PRO A 35 -9.57 -7.31 5.78
N ASP A 36 -9.18 -7.90 6.90
CA ASP A 36 -8.34 -7.25 7.91
C ASP A 36 -6.93 -7.01 7.35
N LEU A 37 -6.32 -8.06 6.79
CA LEU A 37 -5.02 -7.98 6.14
C LEU A 37 -5.03 -7.00 4.96
N ALA A 38 -6.11 -6.98 4.16
CA ALA A 38 -6.27 -6.04 3.07
C ALA A 38 -6.34 -4.58 3.55
N SER A 39 -6.89 -4.34 4.74
CA SER A 39 -6.94 -3.02 5.36
C SER A 39 -5.55 -2.57 5.81
N ASP A 40 -4.82 -3.45 6.49
CA ASP A 40 -3.48 -3.16 7.01
C ASP A 40 -2.50 -2.85 5.86
N LEU A 41 -2.42 -3.73 4.86
CA LEU A 41 -1.52 -3.58 3.71
C LEU A 41 -1.88 -2.41 2.79
N ALA A 42 -3.17 -2.01 2.76
CA ALA A 42 -3.59 -0.85 2.00
C ALA A 42 -2.96 0.44 2.54
N THR A 43 -2.69 0.49 3.86
CA THR A 43 -2.07 1.64 4.51
C THR A 43 -0.54 1.61 4.50
N ASP A 44 0.09 0.44 4.39
CA ASP A 44 1.55 0.35 4.25
C ASP A 44 1.99 0.72 2.83
N VAL A 45 2.35 2.00 2.65
CA VAL A 45 2.83 2.55 1.37
C VAL A 45 4.23 2.09 0.99
N ARG A 46 4.99 1.46 1.90
CA ARG A 46 6.33 0.94 1.61
C ARG A 46 6.26 -0.37 0.84
N LEU A 47 5.16 -1.10 0.98
CA LEU A 47 4.92 -2.33 0.25
C LEU A 47 4.49 -2.03 -1.19
N ASP A 48 5.25 -2.58 -2.13
CA ASP A 48 4.88 -2.60 -3.53
C ASP A 48 3.68 -3.54 -3.76
N LEU A 49 2.49 -2.96 -3.72
CA LEU A 49 1.24 -3.70 -3.95
C LEU A 49 1.21 -4.33 -5.35
N HIS A 50 1.80 -3.68 -6.35
CA HIS A 50 1.79 -4.21 -7.70
C HIS A 50 2.58 -5.52 -7.77
N ALA A 51 3.75 -5.56 -7.13
CA ALA A 51 4.56 -6.77 -7.02
C ALA A 51 3.84 -7.89 -6.23
N VAL A 52 3.14 -7.55 -5.13
CA VAL A 52 2.36 -8.52 -4.35
C VAL A 52 1.26 -9.16 -5.20
N LEU A 53 0.47 -8.34 -5.89
CA LEU A 53 -0.61 -8.84 -6.75
C LEU A 53 -0.08 -9.69 -7.90
N GLN A 54 1.09 -9.33 -8.45
CA GLN A 54 1.77 -10.11 -9.49
C GLN A 54 2.23 -11.50 -9.02
N LEU A 55 2.61 -11.66 -7.75
CA LEU A 55 2.94 -12.98 -7.20
C LEU A 55 1.66 -13.81 -7.03
N VAL A 56 0.60 -13.20 -6.52
CA VAL A 56 -0.70 -13.87 -6.30
C VAL A 56 -1.34 -14.31 -7.60
N ASP A 57 -1.28 -13.47 -8.65
CA ASP A 57 -1.77 -13.81 -9.99
C ASP A 57 -1.03 -15.00 -10.61
N ARG A 58 0.24 -15.24 -10.20
CA ARG A 58 1.02 -16.42 -10.57
C ARG A 58 0.77 -17.65 -9.69
N GLY A 59 -0.17 -17.58 -8.76
CA GLY A 59 -0.54 -18.67 -7.85
C GLY A 59 0.24 -18.69 -6.53
N CYS A 60 1.03 -17.65 -6.22
CA CYS A 60 1.66 -17.54 -4.91
C CYS A 60 0.60 -17.25 -3.83
N PRO A 61 0.58 -17.98 -2.70
CA PRO A 61 -0.32 -17.65 -1.59
C PRO A 61 -0.08 -16.21 -1.07
N PRO A 62 -1.14 -15.47 -0.69
CA PRO A 62 -1.05 -14.09 -0.21
C PRO A 62 -0.02 -13.86 0.90
N GLU A 63 0.00 -14.73 1.91
CA GLU A 63 0.89 -14.63 3.07
C GLU A 63 2.36 -14.81 2.65
N LEU A 64 2.61 -15.69 1.68
CA LEU A 64 3.96 -15.90 1.14
C LEU A 64 4.39 -14.72 0.26
N ALA A 65 3.50 -14.19 -0.58
CA ALA A 65 3.78 -13.04 -1.44
C ALA A 65 4.19 -11.80 -0.62
N ILE A 66 3.51 -11.55 0.50
CA ILE A 66 3.87 -10.47 1.42
C ILE A 66 5.27 -10.69 1.97
N ARG A 67 5.58 -11.87 2.50
CA ARG A 67 6.90 -12.18 3.09
C ARG A 67 8.05 -12.05 2.10
N ILE A 68 7.82 -12.36 0.82
CA ILE A 68 8.83 -12.20 -0.24
C ILE A 68 9.17 -10.72 -0.47
N LEU A 69 8.18 -9.84 -0.30
CA LEU A 69 8.28 -8.41 -0.64
C LEU A 69 8.31 -7.49 0.59
N GLU A 70 8.23 -8.06 1.78
CA GLU A 70 8.31 -7.31 3.03
C GLU A 70 9.65 -6.59 3.06
N PRO A 71 9.67 -5.26 3.24
CA PRO A 71 10.93 -4.53 3.34
C PRO A 71 11.73 -5.14 4.50
N LEU A 72 12.95 -5.61 4.22
CA LEU A 72 13.86 -6.02 5.28
C LEU A 72 13.93 -4.87 6.30
N PRO A 73 13.90 -5.16 7.62
CA PRO A 73 14.19 -4.12 8.59
C PRO A 73 15.55 -3.54 8.21
N SER A 74 15.56 -2.27 7.83
CA SER A 74 16.80 -1.56 7.55
C SER A 74 17.71 -1.80 8.74
N GLU A 75 18.90 -2.37 8.50
CA GLU A 75 19.94 -2.63 9.50
C GLU A 75 20.33 -1.29 10.15
N MET A 76 19.49 -0.78 11.05
CA MET A 76 19.77 0.40 11.86
C MET A 76 20.66 -0.07 13.00
N GLY A 77 21.93 -0.22 12.68
CA GLY A 77 22.96 -0.68 13.59
C GLY A 77 24.34 -0.53 12.99
N SER A 78 24.82 0.71 12.87
CA SER A 78 26.24 1.10 12.97
C SER A 78 26.34 2.59 13.26
#